data_AF-A0A9R1GUD9-F1
#
_entry.id   AF-A0A9R1GUD9-F1
#
_cell.length_a   1.000
_cell.length_b   1.000
_cell.length_c   1.000
_cell.angle_alpha   90.00
_cell.angle_beta   90.00
_cell.angle_gamma   90.00
#
_symmetry.space_group_name_H-M   'P 1'
#
loop_
_entity.id
_entity.type
_entity.pdbx_description
1 polymer ?
#
loop_
_entity_poly.entity_id
_entity_poly.type
_entity_poly.pdbx_seq_one_letter_code
_entity_poly.pdbx_strand_id
1 'polypeptide(L)'
;MKQQVLSNAHGGRISSPSVAARTRVPRAAAAAPVKEASSSPAPAPATPPRARRLVRVSSKEERVVTGAAAKPKRHKEDSEEETRKLRGEVEALRKEVERLQLLNTQLECDKSDLTHQLALARCTITRLQEQHDIHAQTAVAQRSNQKDSAMSKPQPPKPPSPPPPPPPPSKILGRAPAPPPPPPQRGTTGTVNKATALVEMYNSLNKRDTKKAVTVSAAHHNSIVGELQNRSTHLLAIKTDVETKGDFINGLINKVQMTTYTDVEQVLTFVDWLDQQLSTLSDETGVLKHFSWPERKADALREAAFEYRDLKCVVTEISSLNADDGSPTSCEATLRKISSLLDKYEIKNQLS
;
A
#
# COMPACT_ATOMS: atom_id res chain seq x y z
N MET A 1 -45.39 18.47 66.21
CA MET A 1 -46.38 18.10 65.18
C MET A 1 -45.83 16.90 64.42
N LYS A 2 -46.71 15.97 64.04
CA LYS A 2 -46.46 14.57 63.65
C LYS A 2 -45.85 14.37 62.25
N GLN A 3 -45.50 13.10 61.99
CA GLN A 3 -45.27 12.37 60.71
C GLN A 3 -43.79 12.24 60.31
N GLN A 4 -43.09 11.10 60.26
CA GLN A 4 -43.36 9.65 60.06
C GLN A 4 -44.01 9.29 58.72
N VAL A 5 -43.29 8.49 57.91
CA VAL A 5 -43.68 7.37 57.00
C VAL A 5 -42.47 7.11 56.08
N LEU A 6 -41.64 6.09 56.35
CA LEU A 6 -41.75 4.68 55.91
C LEU A 6 -41.57 4.47 54.40
N SER A 7 -40.38 4.04 54.01
CA SER A 7 -40.09 3.35 52.75
C SER A 7 -39.94 1.85 53.03
N ASN A 8 -40.85 1.04 52.48
CA ASN A 8 -40.80 -0.42 52.54
C ASN A 8 -41.04 -1.04 51.16
N ALA A 9 -40.44 -2.22 50.99
CA ALA A 9 -40.16 -2.97 49.78
C ALA A 9 -41.34 -3.65 49.06
N HIS A 10 -41.02 -4.19 47.87
CA HIS A 10 -41.54 -5.35 47.09
C HIS A 10 -41.92 -4.92 45.67
N GLY A 11 -41.31 -5.42 44.59
CA GLY A 11 -41.29 -6.80 44.06
C GLY A 11 -41.56 -6.68 42.54
N GLY A 12 -41.16 -7.53 41.60
CA GLY A 12 -40.38 -8.76 41.57
C GLY A 12 -40.28 -9.27 40.10
N ARG A 13 -39.50 -10.36 39.91
CA ARG A 13 -39.43 -11.31 38.76
C ARG A 13 -38.99 -10.74 37.39
N ILE A 14 -38.20 -11.42 36.55
CA ILE A 14 -38.26 -12.84 36.08
C ILE A 14 -36.87 -13.20 35.49
N SER A 15 -36.16 -14.22 36.02
CA SER A 15 -35.85 -15.56 35.44
C SER A 15 -34.95 -15.65 34.19
N SER A 16 -33.76 -16.23 34.41
CA SER A 16 -32.85 -16.85 33.43
C SER A 16 -33.37 -18.19 32.90
N PRO A 17 -32.70 -18.77 31.89
CA PRO A 17 -32.33 -20.18 32.00
C PRO A 17 -30.87 -20.48 31.66
N SER A 18 -30.40 -21.56 32.28
CA SER A 18 -29.04 -22.08 32.35
C SER A 18 -28.85 -23.31 31.44
N VAL A 19 -27.65 -23.39 30.86
CA VAL A 19 -26.82 -24.54 30.46
C VAL A 19 -27.41 -25.96 30.51
N ALA A 20 -27.21 -26.71 29.42
CA ALA A 20 -26.99 -28.16 29.47
C ALA A 20 -25.92 -28.59 28.45
N ALA A 21 -24.82 -29.14 28.96
CA ALA A 21 -23.77 -29.82 28.22
C ALA A 21 -24.18 -31.26 27.88
N ARG A 22 -23.73 -31.79 26.73
CA ARG A 22 -23.75 -33.23 26.48
C ARG A 22 -22.53 -33.67 25.67
N THR A 23 -21.68 -34.42 26.37
CA THR A 23 -20.51 -35.15 25.87
C THR A 23 -20.95 -36.44 25.17
N ARG A 24 -20.34 -36.81 24.03
CA ARG A 24 -20.27 -38.21 23.59
C ARG A 24 -19.02 -38.50 22.74
N VAL A 25 -18.31 -39.54 23.17
CA VAL A 25 -17.06 -40.14 22.67
C VAL A 25 -17.34 -41.11 21.49
N PRO A 26 -16.36 -41.46 20.63
CA PRO A 26 -16.61 -42.06 19.30
C PRO A 26 -16.67 -43.59 19.33
N ARG A 27 -17.19 -44.20 18.25
CA ARG A 27 -17.26 -45.65 18.06
C ARG A 27 -16.68 -46.04 16.69
N ALA A 28 -15.75 -46.99 16.74
CA ALA A 28 -15.11 -47.68 15.63
C ALA A 28 -15.89 -48.93 15.17
N ALA A 29 -15.37 -49.57 14.10
CA ALA A 29 -15.74 -50.84 13.42
C ALA A 29 -16.59 -50.63 12.13
N ALA A 30 -16.34 -51.26 10.98
CA ALA A 30 -15.51 -52.42 10.62
C ALA A 30 -15.18 -52.45 9.09
N ALA A 31 -14.19 -53.28 8.72
CA ALA A 31 -13.69 -53.59 7.38
C ALA A 31 -14.59 -54.57 6.58
N ALA A 32 -14.73 -54.48 5.24
CA ALA A 32 -14.04 -55.22 4.14
C ALA A 32 -15.13 -55.81 3.17
N PRO A 33 -14.88 -56.44 1.97
CA PRO A 33 -13.73 -56.46 1.05
C PRO A 33 -14.05 -56.30 -0.49
N VAL A 34 -13.01 -56.02 -1.29
CA VAL A 34 -12.63 -56.57 -2.64
C VAL A 34 -13.61 -56.51 -3.85
N LYS A 35 -13.18 -55.82 -4.92
CA LYS A 35 -12.97 -56.41 -6.26
C LYS A 35 -12.12 -55.52 -7.19
N GLU A 36 -10.95 -56.04 -7.55
CA GLU A 36 -10.17 -55.65 -8.72
C GLU A 36 -10.97 -55.85 -10.01
N ALA A 37 -10.89 -54.88 -10.93
CA ALA A 37 -10.90 -55.13 -12.36
C ALA A 37 -10.09 -54.03 -13.06
N SER A 38 -8.88 -54.41 -13.42
CA SER A 38 -7.99 -53.77 -14.39
C SER A 38 -8.71 -53.56 -15.73
N SER A 39 -8.55 -52.37 -16.34
CA SER A 39 -8.30 -52.21 -17.79
C SER A 39 -8.27 -50.73 -18.18
N SER A 40 -7.06 -50.21 -18.32
CA SER A 40 -6.74 -48.99 -19.09
C SER A 40 -6.80 -49.28 -20.59
N PRO A 41 -7.17 -48.33 -21.47
CA PRO A 41 -6.70 -48.36 -22.85
C PRO A 41 -5.73 -47.20 -23.09
N ALA A 42 -4.48 -47.55 -23.37
CA ALA A 42 -3.48 -46.67 -23.95
C ALA A 42 -3.83 -46.35 -25.43
N PRO A 43 -3.40 -45.18 -25.96
CA PRO A 43 -3.59 -44.82 -27.36
C PRO A 43 -2.37 -45.21 -28.22
N ALA A 44 -2.60 -45.80 -29.40
CA ALA A 44 -1.62 -45.93 -30.47
C ALA A 44 -2.32 -46.32 -31.80
N PRO A 45 -1.71 -46.16 -32.99
CA PRO A 45 -0.73 -45.18 -33.44
C PRO A 45 -1.13 -44.49 -34.77
N ALA A 46 -0.37 -43.45 -35.12
CA ALA A 46 -0.45 -42.71 -36.39
C ALA A 46 -0.19 -43.58 -37.63
N THR A 47 -0.90 -43.27 -38.73
CA THR A 47 -0.52 -43.63 -40.11
C THR A 47 -0.81 -42.45 -41.08
N PRO A 48 -0.06 -42.35 -42.19
CA PRO A 48 0.22 -41.08 -42.89
C PRO A 48 -0.79 -40.72 -44.00
N PRO A 49 -0.84 -39.47 -44.48
CA PRO A 49 -1.73 -39.07 -45.56
C PRO A 49 -1.21 -39.55 -46.93
N ARG A 50 -2.12 -40.17 -47.68
CA ARG A 50 -1.93 -40.65 -49.04
C ARG A 50 -1.92 -39.49 -50.04
N ALA A 51 -0.98 -39.56 -50.97
CA ALA A 51 -0.66 -38.61 -52.02
C ALA A 51 -1.86 -37.99 -52.75
N ARG A 52 -1.81 -36.66 -52.90
CA ARG A 52 -2.64 -35.88 -53.83
C ARG A 52 -2.31 -36.26 -55.27
N ARG A 53 -3.34 -36.61 -56.03
CA ARG A 53 -3.30 -36.82 -57.47
C ARG A 53 -3.13 -35.47 -58.18
N LEU A 54 -2.10 -35.40 -59.01
CA LEU A 54 -1.85 -34.36 -60.00
C LEU A 54 -3.06 -34.26 -60.96
N VAL A 55 -3.70 -33.09 -61.04
CA VAL A 55 -4.49 -32.71 -62.22
C VAL A 55 -3.82 -31.50 -62.84
N ARG A 56 -3.38 -31.75 -64.07
CA ARG A 56 -2.67 -30.89 -65.00
C ARG A 56 -3.63 -29.80 -65.49
N VAL A 57 -3.39 -28.55 -65.13
CA VAL A 57 -4.00 -27.40 -65.81
C VAL A 57 -3.18 -27.15 -67.07
N SER A 58 -3.81 -27.28 -68.23
CA SER A 58 -3.24 -26.84 -69.51
C SER A 58 -3.89 -25.52 -69.92
N SER A 59 -3.05 -24.49 -69.85
CA SER A 59 -2.96 -23.26 -70.64
C SER A 59 -4.08 -22.90 -71.62
N LYS A 60 -4.59 -21.66 -71.51
CA LYS A 60 -4.66 -20.76 -72.66
C LYS A 60 -4.35 -19.31 -72.26
N GLU A 61 -3.52 -18.72 -73.10
CA GLU A 61 -2.75 -17.49 -73.05
C GLU A 61 -3.58 -16.25 -73.44
N GLU A 62 -3.36 -15.10 -72.78
CA GLU A 62 -3.39 -13.74 -73.38
C GLU A 62 -2.78 -12.74 -72.37
N ARG A 63 -1.46 -12.47 -72.44
CA ARG A 63 -0.76 -11.38 -73.14
C ARG A 63 -0.93 -9.96 -72.53
N VAL A 64 0.17 -9.52 -71.91
CA VAL A 64 0.73 -8.14 -71.81
C VAL A 64 0.02 -7.14 -70.89
N VAL A 65 0.71 -6.73 -69.83
CA VAL A 65 1.29 -5.37 -69.65
C VAL A 65 2.45 -5.45 -68.64
N THR A 66 3.50 -4.72 -68.96
CA THR A 66 4.78 -4.54 -68.28
C THR A 66 4.68 -3.95 -66.87
N GLY A 67 5.59 -4.35 -65.97
CA GLY A 67 6.21 -3.41 -65.03
C GLY A 67 6.21 -3.78 -63.53
N ALA A 68 7.38 -3.56 -62.92
CA ALA A 68 7.62 -3.33 -61.50
C ALA A 68 7.76 -4.55 -60.55
N ALA A 69 8.88 -5.27 -60.71
CA ALA A 69 9.56 -5.90 -59.59
C ALA A 69 10.24 -4.82 -58.73
N ALA A 70 9.56 -4.31 -57.69
CA ALA A 70 10.20 -3.57 -56.60
C ALA A 70 9.21 -3.40 -55.43
N LYS A 71 9.21 -4.32 -54.44
CA LYS A 71 8.67 -4.02 -53.08
C LYS A 71 8.92 -4.99 -51.91
N PRO A 72 9.87 -5.96 -51.89
CA PRO A 72 10.18 -6.66 -50.63
C PRO A 72 11.25 -5.96 -49.76
N LYS A 73 11.91 -4.90 -50.27
CA LYS A 73 13.11 -4.33 -49.62
C LYS A 73 12.79 -3.37 -48.48
N ARG A 74 11.71 -2.58 -48.57
CA ARG A 74 11.35 -1.56 -47.57
C ARG A 74 10.83 -2.15 -46.26
N HIS A 75 9.91 -3.11 -46.32
CA HIS A 75 9.40 -3.80 -45.13
C HIS A 75 10.47 -4.57 -44.33
N LYS A 76 11.49 -5.09 -45.03
CA LYS A 76 12.59 -5.80 -44.39
C LYS A 76 13.53 -4.83 -43.66
N GLU A 77 13.83 -3.70 -44.27
CA GLU A 77 14.68 -2.64 -43.70
C GLU A 77 14.01 -2.01 -42.46
N ASP A 78 12.70 -1.76 -42.50
CA ASP A 78 11.92 -1.27 -41.35
C ASP A 78 11.96 -2.28 -40.18
N SER A 79 11.81 -3.58 -40.46
CA SER A 79 11.90 -4.63 -39.43
C SER A 79 13.31 -4.78 -38.84
N GLU A 80 14.35 -4.55 -39.63
CA GLU A 80 15.74 -4.60 -39.17
C GLU A 80 16.10 -3.38 -38.29
N GLU A 81 15.53 -2.22 -38.58
CA GLU A 81 15.66 -1.02 -37.76
C GLU A 81 14.92 -1.16 -36.42
N GLU A 82 13.69 -1.67 -36.44
CA GLU A 82 12.91 -1.92 -35.22
C GLU A 82 13.62 -2.93 -34.30
N THR A 83 14.15 -4.02 -34.86
CA THR A 83 14.92 -4.99 -34.06
C THR A 83 16.21 -4.38 -33.50
N ARG A 84 16.83 -3.41 -34.18
CA ARG A 84 18.00 -2.68 -33.66
C ARG A 84 17.61 -1.76 -32.51
N LYS A 85 16.49 -1.04 -32.64
CA LYS A 85 15.94 -0.18 -31.59
C LYS A 85 15.59 -0.99 -30.33
N LEU A 86 14.82 -2.07 -30.49
CA LEU A 86 14.45 -2.97 -29.40
C LEU A 86 15.67 -3.59 -28.72
N ARG A 87 16.71 -3.97 -29.48
CA ARG A 87 17.97 -4.44 -28.88
C ARG A 87 18.64 -3.37 -28.02
N GLY A 88 18.63 -2.11 -28.45
CA GLY A 88 19.16 -0.98 -27.67
C GLY A 88 18.37 -0.75 -26.38
N GLU A 89 17.04 -0.81 -26.45
CA GLU A 89 16.17 -0.70 -25.27
C GLU A 89 16.38 -1.85 -24.28
N VAL A 90 16.50 -3.09 -24.77
CA VAL A 90 16.82 -4.25 -23.93
C VAL A 90 18.17 -4.09 -23.25
N GLU A 91 19.18 -3.54 -23.93
CA GLU A 91 20.48 -3.28 -23.32
C GLU A 91 20.42 -2.16 -22.27
N ALA A 92 19.66 -1.10 -22.52
CA ALA A 92 19.44 -0.03 -21.55
C ALA A 92 18.71 -0.54 -20.30
N LEU A 93 17.65 -1.35 -20.48
CA LEU A 93 16.93 -1.99 -19.38
C LEU A 93 17.83 -2.94 -18.58
N ARG A 94 18.71 -3.71 -19.25
CA ARG A 94 19.69 -4.56 -18.56
C ARG A 94 20.63 -3.76 -17.67
N LYS A 95 21.16 -2.63 -18.15
CA LYS A 95 22.01 -1.73 -17.34
C LYS A 95 21.27 -1.16 -16.14
N GLU A 96 19.99 -0.82 -16.31
CA GLU A 96 19.17 -0.32 -15.22
C GLU A 96 18.88 -1.40 -14.17
N VAL A 97 18.60 -2.63 -14.59
CA VAL A 97 18.46 -3.77 -13.68
C VAL A 97 19.75 -4.02 -12.89
N GLU A 98 20.91 -3.96 -13.54
CA GLU A 98 22.21 -4.12 -12.87
C GLU A 98 22.46 -3.00 -11.85
N ARG A 99 22.14 -1.75 -12.21
CA ARG A 99 22.20 -0.59 -11.30
C ARG A 99 21.29 -0.78 -10.08
N LEU A 100 20.06 -1.26 -10.29
CA LEU A 100 19.10 -1.53 -9.23
C LEU A 100 19.55 -2.69 -8.33
N GLN A 101 20.14 -3.74 -8.89
CA GLN A 101 20.72 -4.83 -8.11
C GLN A 101 21.85 -4.33 -7.21
N LEU A 102 22.77 -3.52 -7.73
CA LEU A 102 23.84 -2.92 -6.94
C LEU A 102 23.28 -2.06 -5.80
N LEU A 103 22.30 -1.20 -6.11
CA LEU A 103 21.65 -0.38 -5.08
C LEU A 103 20.96 -1.23 -4.00
N ASN A 104 20.32 -2.33 -4.40
CA ASN A 104 19.68 -3.23 -3.46
C ASN A 104 20.70 -3.91 -2.53
N THR A 105 21.83 -4.36 -3.06
CA THR A 105 22.92 -4.92 -2.22
C THR A 105 23.46 -3.88 -1.24
N GLN A 106 23.59 -2.62 -1.64
CA GLN A 106 24.01 -1.54 -0.74
C GLN A 106 22.98 -1.30 0.37
N LEU A 107 21.69 -1.23 0.03
CA LEU A 107 20.62 -1.05 1.01
C LEU A 107 20.54 -2.22 1.99
N GLU A 108 20.81 -3.45 1.54
CA GLU A 108 20.89 -4.62 2.42
C GLU A 108 22.07 -4.51 3.39
N CYS A 109 23.25 -4.06 2.92
CA CYS A 109 24.40 -3.78 3.78
C CYS A 109 24.07 -2.71 4.84
N ASP A 110 23.49 -1.58 4.43
CA ASP A 110 23.13 -0.48 5.34
C ASP A 110 22.08 -0.92 6.36
N LYS A 111 21.09 -1.72 5.93
CA LYS A 111 20.08 -2.31 6.81
C LYS A 111 20.72 -3.23 7.85
N SER A 112 21.67 -4.06 7.44
CA SER A 112 22.40 -4.94 8.35
C SER A 112 23.20 -4.15 9.39
N ASP A 113 23.90 -3.09 8.97
CA ASP A 113 24.66 -2.22 9.88
C ASP A 113 23.75 -1.52 10.90
N LEU A 114 22.66 -0.90 10.45
CA LEU A 114 21.67 -0.28 11.34
C LEU A 114 21.07 -1.28 12.34
N THR A 115 20.79 -2.50 11.88
CA THR A 115 20.28 -3.58 12.75
C THR A 115 21.31 -3.93 13.83
N HIS A 116 22.59 -4.01 13.46
CA HIS A 116 23.68 -4.25 14.39
C HIS A 116 23.82 -3.11 15.42
N GLN A 117 23.79 -1.85 14.97
CA GLN A 117 23.83 -0.68 15.85
C GLN A 117 22.66 -0.66 16.84
N LEU A 118 21.46 -1.02 16.38
CA LEU A 118 20.27 -1.11 17.23
C LEU A 118 20.43 -2.22 18.28
N ALA A 119 21.00 -3.36 17.92
CA ALA A 119 21.32 -4.43 18.88
C ALA A 119 22.34 -3.97 19.93
N LEU A 120 23.41 -3.28 19.52
CA LEU A 120 24.39 -2.72 20.45
C LEU A 120 23.77 -1.68 21.40
N ALA A 121 22.93 -0.78 20.87
CA ALA A 121 22.22 0.20 21.68
C ALA A 121 21.30 -0.48 22.71
N ARG A 122 20.57 -1.53 22.30
CA ARG A 122 19.73 -2.33 23.21
C ARG A 122 20.56 -2.97 24.33
N CYS A 123 21.70 -3.57 24.01
CA CYS A 123 22.59 -4.15 25.02
C CYS A 123 23.10 -3.09 26.02
N THR A 124 23.45 -1.89 25.53
CA THR A 124 23.88 -0.78 26.39
C THR A 124 22.76 -0.34 27.34
N ILE A 125 21.53 -0.20 26.83
CA ILE A 125 20.37 0.17 27.65
C ILE A 125 20.14 -0.87 28.75
N THR A 126 20.16 -2.16 28.41
CA THR A 126 20.00 -3.25 29.40
C THR A 126 21.08 -3.19 30.48
N ARG A 127 22.34 -2.95 30.09
CA ARG A 127 23.44 -2.82 31.05
C ARG A 127 23.26 -1.63 32.00
N LEU A 128 22.83 -0.48 31.48
CA LEU A 128 22.57 0.70 32.31
C LEU A 128 21.39 0.47 33.26
N GLN A 129 20.35 -0.23 32.80
CA GLN A 129 19.20 -0.60 33.64
C GLN A 129 19.64 -1.51 34.81
N GLU A 130 20.45 -2.53 34.52
CA GLU A 130 20.98 -3.45 35.54
C GLU A 130 21.85 -2.71 36.58
N GLN A 131 22.68 -1.76 36.13
CA GLN A 131 23.44 -0.91 37.06
C GLN A 131 22.53 -0.05 37.95
N HIS A 132 21.45 0.49 37.40
CA HIS A 132 20.48 1.27 38.17
C HIS A 132 19.75 0.41 39.20
N ASP A 133 19.34 -0.81 38.84
CA ASP A 133 18.67 -1.74 39.75
C ASP A 133 19.59 -2.20 40.89
N ILE A 134 20.87 -2.52 40.59
CA ILE A 134 21.88 -2.83 41.62
C ILE A 134 22.09 -1.66 42.58
N HIS A 135 22.16 -0.43 42.05
CA HIS A 135 22.35 0.77 42.88
C HIS A 135 21.11 1.05 43.76
N ALA A 136 19.90 0.88 43.21
CA ALA A 136 18.64 1.01 43.94
C ALA A 136 18.53 -0.04 45.07
N GLN A 137 18.86 -1.30 44.80
CA GLN A 137 18.84 -2.38 45.80
C GLN A 137 19.84 -2.12 46.94
N THR A 138 21.04 -1.62 46.60
CA THR A 138 22.10 -1.28 47.57
C THR A 138 21.67 -0.11 48.47
N ALA A 139 21.03 0.92 47.91
CA ALA A 139 20.53 2.07 48.68
C ALA A 139 19.41 1.69 49.67
N VAL A 140 18.55 0.72 49.31
CA VAL A 140 17.51 0.19 50.20
C VAL A 140 18.09 -0.65 51.33
N ALA A 141 19.10 -1.49 51.05
CA ALA A 141 19.80 -2.29 52.06
C ALA A 141 20.53 -1.42 53.10
N GLN A 142 21.14 -0.31 52.68
CA GLN A 142 21.80 0.64 53.59
C GLN A 142 20.82 1.35 54.54
N ARG A 143 19.57 1.60 54.12
CA ARG A 143 18.53 2.14 55.01
C ARG A 143 18.03 1.16 56.06
N SER A 144 18.08 -0.14 55.78
CA SER A 144 17.65 -1.19 56.72
C SER A 144 18.65 -1.42 57.87
N ASN A 145 19.95 -1.21 57.63
CA ASN A 145 21.01 -1.41 58.63
C ASN A 145 21.18 -0.26 59.64
N GLN A 146 20.38 0.82 59.56
CA GLN A 146 20.42 1.93 60.53
C GLN A 146 19.36 1.83 61.65
N LYS A 147 18.57 0.75 61.72
CA LYS A 147 17.45 0.68 62.68
C LYS A 147 17.77 0.00 64.03
N ASP A 148 18.95 -0.58 64.21
CA ASP A 148 19.38 -1.18 65.47
C ASP A 148 20.74 -0.64 65.93
N SER A 149 20.80 0.62 66.35
CA SER A 149 21.84 1.09 67.26
C SER A 149 21.50 2.39 67.98
N ALA A 150 21.59 2.30 69.31
CA ALA A 150 21.87 3.36 70.28
C ALA A 150 20.73 4.30 70.72
N MET A 151 20.01 3.86 71.76
CA MET A 151 19.82 4.69 72.94
C MET A 151 21.18 4.88 73.64
N SER A 152 21.77 6.06 73.55
CA SER A 152 22.57 6.71 74.62
C SER A 152 23.17 8.02 74.14
N LYS A 153 22.81 9.10 74.83
CA LYS A 153 23.46 10.41 74.77
C LYS A 153 24.79 10.31 75.54
N PRO A 154 25.90 10.86 75.04
CA PRO A 154 26.32 12.15 75.55
C PRO A 154 26.78 13.13 74.45
N GLN A 155 26.71 14.42 74.78
CA GLN A 155 26.91 15.57 73.91
C GLN A 155 28.40 15.82 73.55
N PRO A 156 28.74 16.16 72.30
CA PRO A 156 29.99 16.83 71.92
C PRO A 156 29.74 18.25 71.33
N PRO A 157 30.79 19.08 71.10
CA PRO A 157 30.68 20.54 71.05
C PRO A 157 30.14 21.10 69.73
N LYS A 158 29.74 22.38 69.77
CA LYS A 158 29.21 23.13 68.61
C LYS A 158 30.20 23.13 67.43
N PRO A 159 29.74 22.89 66.18
CA PRO A 159 30.57 23.04 64.98
C PRO A 159 30.80 24.52 64.64
N PRO A 160 31.91 24.87 63.96
CA PRO A 160 32.09 26.20 63.40
C PRO A 160 31.09 26.47 62.26
N SER A 161 30.67 27.72 62.12
CA SER A 161 29.78 28.20 61.07
C SER A 161 30.31 27.88 59.66
N PRO A 162 29.45 27.52 58.69
CA PRO A 162 29.87 27.34 57.31
C PRO A 162 30.32 28.67 56.68
N PRO A 163 31.27 28.65 55.71
CA PRO A 163 31.59 29.84 54.93
C PRO A 163 30.38 30.31 54.12
N PRO A 164 30.29 31.61 53.80
CA PRO A 164 29.17 32.16 53.03
C PRO A 164 29.10 31.54 51.62
N PRO A 165 27.89 31.43 51.03
CA PRO A 165 27.74 30.97 49.67
C PRO A 165 28.45 31.90 48.67
N PRO A 166 29.01 31.36 47.57
CA PRO A 166 29.56 32.19 46.51
C PRO A 166 28.47 33.10 45.91
N PRO A 167 28.82 34.33 45.48
CA PRO A 167 27.86 35.25 44.89
C PRO A 167 27.25 34.67 43.60
N PRO A 168 25.99 35.00 43.29
CA PRO A 168 25.39 34.61 42.02
C PRO A 168 26.19 35.21 40.85
N PRO A 169 26.31 34.51 39.70
CA PRO A 169 26.95 35.07 38.53
C PRO A 169 26.23 36.36 38.14
N SER A 170 27.00 37.45 38.10
CA SER A 170 26.53 38.76 37.71
C SER A 170 25.86 38.67 36.34
N LYS A 171 24.65 39.21 36.24
CA LYS A 171 24.01 39.54 34.97
C LYS A 171 24.90 40.54 34.25
N ILE A 172 25.74 40.07 33.34
CA ILE A 172 26.37 40.92 32.33
C ILE A 172 25.36 41.03 31.19
N LEU A 173 24.78 42.20 31.10
CA LEU A 173 24.14 42.71 29.90
C LEU A 173 25.08 42.55 28.71
N GLY A 174 24.59 41.84 27.69
CA GLY A 174 24.87 42.12 26.28
C GLY A 174 26.31 42.03 25.80
N ARG A 175 26.65 40.91 25.16
CA ARG A 175 27.36 40.98 23.87
C ARG A 175 27.11 39.71 23.05
N ALA A 176 26.52 39.89 21.88
CA ALA A 176 26.41 38.86 20.86
C ALA A 176 27.81 38.32 20.48
N PRO A 177 27.93 37.06 20.01
CA PRO A 177 29.18 36.55 19.49
C PRO A 177 29.63 37.41 18.28
N ALA A 178 30.91 37.76 18.25
CA ALA A 178 31.49 38.52 17.15
C ALA A 178 31.36 37.74 15.83
N PRO A 179 31.08 38.41 14.69
CA PRO A 179 30.99 37.75 13.40
C PRO A 179 32.37 37.20 12.98
N PRO A 180 32.41 36.10 12.20
CA PRO A 180 33.65 35.53 11.69
C PRO A 180 34.39 36.50 10.73
N PRO A 181 35.72 36.41 10.63
CA PRO A 181 36.51 37.27 9.75
C PRO A 181 36.23 37.00 8.25
N PRO A 182 36.30 38.02 7.38
CA PRO A 182 36.09 37.86 5.95
C PRO A 182 37.26 37.11 5.26
N PRO A 183 36.99 36.32 4.20
CA PRO A 183 38.03 35.61 3.45
C PRO A 183 38.90 36.56 2.60
N PRO A 184 40.15 36.19 2.30
CA PRO A 184 41.11 37.05 1.61
C PRO A 184 40.72 37.29 0.15
N GLN A 185 40.70 38.57 -0.26
CA GLN A 185 40.53 38.97 -1.65
C GLN A 185 41.78 38.61 -2.46
N ARG A 186 41.59 37.77 -3.48
CA ARG A 186 42.55 37.60 -4.57
C ARG A 186 41.89 37.97 -5.89
N GLY A 187 42.48 38.98 -6.53
CA GLY A 187 42.66 39.09 -7.99
C GLY A 187 41.43 39.00 -8.89
N THR A 188 40.99 40.18 -9.34
CA THR A 188 40.47 40.50 -10.68
C THR A 188 40.48 39.37 -11.72
N THR A 189 39.31 38.99 -12.24
CA THR A 189 38.83 39.33 -13.60
C THR A 189 37.48 38.66 -13.87
N GLY A 190 36.45 39.47 -14.17
CA GLY A 190 35.39 39.08 -15.12
C GLY A 190 34.15 38.33 -14.63
N THR A 191 33.38 38.81 -13.63
CA THR A 191 31.97 38.34 -13.42
C THR A 191 31.04 39.34 -12.71
N VAL A 192 31.39 40.63 -12.63
CA VAL A 192 30.58 41.63 -11.87
C VAL A 192 29.15 41.76 -12.41
N ASN A 193 28.90 41.34 -13.65
CA ASN A 193 27.56 41.35 -14.23
C ASN A 193 26.63 40.26 -13.68
N LYS A 194 27.13 39.14 -13.14
CA LYS A 194 26.26 38.06 -12.63
C LYS A 194 25.64 38.42 -11.29
N ALA A 195 26.43 39.00 -10.37
CA ALA A 195 25.91 39.46 -9.08
C ALA A 195 24.94 40.65 -9.27
N THR A 196 25.31 41.62 -10.12
CA THR A 196 24.42 42.74 -10.46
C THR A 196 23.18 42.25 -11.22
N ALA A 197 23.30 41.30 -12.14
CA ALA A 197 22.15 40.72 -12.84
C ALA A 197 21.25 39.89 -11.93
N LEU A 198 21.77 39.20 -10.91
CA LEU A 198 20.94 38.51 -9.91
C LEU A 198 20.22 39.51 -9.00
N VAL A 199 20.90 40.60 -8.62
CA VAL A 199 20.30 41.71 -7.85
C VAL A 199 19.26 42.46 -8.70
N GLU A 200 19.52 42.70 -9.98
CA GLU A 200 18.59 43.29 -10.93
C GLU A 200 17.44 42.34 -11.27
N MET A 201 17.68 41.04 -11.38
CA MET A 201 16.64 40.02 -11.57
C MET A 201 15.73 39.94 -10.35
N TYR A 202 16.29 39.91 -9.13
CA TYR A 202 15.55 39.95 -7.88
C TYR A 202 14.78 41.27 -7.73
N ASN A 203 15.41 42.41 -8.03
CA ASN A 203 14.75 43.71 -8.04
C ASN A 203 13.66 43.81 -9.13
N SER A 204 13.86 43.22 -10.31
CA SER A 204 12.86 43.17 -11.39
C SER A 204 11.71 42.21 -11.06
N LEU A 205 11.95 41.14 -10.29
CA LEU A 205 10.88 40.30 -9.75
C LEU A 205 10.05 41.05 -8.71
N ASN A 206 10.70 41.80 -7.83
CA ASN A 206 10.02 42.57 -6.78
C ASN A 206 9.41 43.92 -7.26
N LYS A 207 9.85 44.46 -8.41
CA LYS A 207 9.36 45.72 -8.99
C LYS A 207 8.29 45.55 -10.08
N ARG A 208 7.97 44.32 -10.52
CA ARG A 208 6.83 44.09 -11.42
C ARG A 208 5.53 44.25 -10.63
N ASP A 209 4.81 45.35 -10.90
CA ASP A 209 3.43 45.62 -10.53
C ASP A 209 2.95 44.95 -9.23
N THR A 210 3.24 45.62 -8.12
CA THR A 210 2.82 45.26 -6.74
C THR A 210 1.30 45.07 -6.58
N LYS A 211 0.49 45.41 -7.58
CA LYS A 211 -0.96 45.19 -7.59
C LYS A 211 -1.42 43.92 -8.32
N LYS A 212 -0.64 43.40 -9.29
CA LYS A 212 -1.00 42.18 -10.06
C LYS A 212 -0.09 40.98 -9.74
N ALA A 213 1.14 41.19 -9.31
CA ALA A 213 2.04 40.10 -8.89
C ALA A 213 1.73 39.59 -7.46
N VAL A 214 1.30 40.48 -6.56
CA VAL A 214 0.93 40.13 -5.18
C VAL A 214 -0.32 39.26 -5.13
N THR A 215 -1.30 39.52 -6.00
CA THR A 215 -2.54 38.71 -6.09
C THR A 215 -2.26 37.33 -6.66
N VAL A 216 -1.40 37.22 -7.68
CA VAL A 216 -1.01 35.93 -8.26
C VAL A 216 -0.13 35.13 -7.30
N SER A 217 0.87 35.73 -6.66
CA SER A 217 1.72 35.04 -5.67
C SER A 217 0.94 34.62 -4.42
N ALA A 218 -0.02 35.43 -3.95
CA ALA A 218 -0.88 35.06 -2.84
C ALA A 218 -1.85 33.94 -3.23
N ALA A 219 -2.38 33.93 -4.46
CA ALA A 219 -3.20 32.83 -4.97
C ALA A 219 -2.40 31.51 -5.05
N HIS A 220 -1.16 31.55 -5.54
CA HIS A 220 -0.28 30.38 -5.56
C HIS A 220 0.14 29.95 -4.14
N HIS A 221 0.43 30.88 -3.24
CA HIS A 221 0.73 30.57 -1.85
C HIS A 221 -0.48 29.97 -1.12
N ASN A 222 -1.68 30.53 -1.33
CA ASN A 222 -2.93 29.98 -0.80
C ASN A 222 -3.28 28.62 -1.42
N SER A 223 -2.93 28.39 -2.69
CA SER A 223 -3.05 27.07 -3.35
C SER A 223 -2.10 26.06 -2.70
N ILE A 224 -0.81 26.40 -2.56
CA ILE A 224 0.19 25.50 -1.96
C ILE A 224 -0.14 25.21 -0.50
N VAL A 225 -0.49 26.25 0.29
CA VAL A 225 -0.88 26.09 1.69
C VAL A 225 -2.19 25.33 1.82
N GLY A 226 -3.17 25.58 0.94
CA GLY A 226 -4.44 24.86 0.91
C GLY A 226 -4.25 23.37 0.57
N GLU A 227 -3.43 23.07 -0.44
CA GLU A 227 -3.05 21.71 -0.79
C GLU A 227 -2.32 21.00 0.35
N LEU A 228 -1.40 21.69 1.03
CA LEU A 228 -0.66 21.14 2.16
C LEU A 228 -1.59 20.88 3.34
N GLN A 229 -2.50 21.80 3.64
CA GLN A 229 -3.48 21.63 4.70
C GLN A 229 -4.44 20.48 4.38
N ASN A 230 -4.91 20.37 3.15
CA ASN A 230 -5.76 19.27 2.70
C ASN A 230 -5.04 17.92 2.83
N ARG A 231 -3.79 17.83 2.35
CA ARG A 231 -2.93 16.64 2.51
C ARG A 231 -2.71 16.30 3.98
N SER A 232 -2.43 17.29 4.82
CA SER A 232 -2.25 17.12 6.26
C SER A 232 -3.52 16.58 6.93
N THR A 233 -4.67 17.16 6.63
CA THR A 233 -5.99 16.70 7.11
C THR A 233 -6.26 15.26 6.66
N HIS A 234 -6.01 14.93 5.39
CA HIS A 234 -6.17 13.59 4.84
C HIS A 234 -5.30 12.57 5.58
N LEU A 235 -4.01 12.86 5.76
CA LEU A 235 -3.09 11.98 6.49
C LEU A 235 -3.50 11.80 7.96
N LEU A 236 -4.03 12.85 8.60
CA LEU A 236 -4.51 12.76 9.98
C LEU A 236 -5.78 11.89 10.09
N ALA A 237 -6.67 11.97 9.10
CA ALA A 237 -7.85 11.12 9.03
C ALA A 237 -7.47 9.63 8.84
N ILE A 238 -6.50 9.35 7.96
CA ILE A 238 -5.93 7.99 7.81
C ILE A 238 -5.38 7.49 9.14
N LYS A 239 -4.55 8.28 9.80
CA LYS A 239 -3.96 7.91 11.08
C LYS A 239 -5.04 7.63 12.14
N THR A 240 -6.07 8.47 12.18
CA THR A 240 -7.20 8.30 13.10
C THR A 240 -7.95 7.00 12.81
N ASP A 241 -8.22 6.67 11.54
CA ASP A 241 -8.88 5.43 11.17
C ASP A 241 -8.01 4.20 11.52
N VAL A 242 -6.70 4.25 11.29
CA VAL A 242 -5.77 3.17 11.67
C VAL A 242 -5.80 2.92 13.18
N GLU A 243 -5.83 3.99 13.99
CA GLU A 243 -5.83 3.89 15.45
C GLU A 243 -7.19 3.44 16.02
N THR A 244 -8.30 3.90 15.43
CA THR A 244 -9.65 3.72 16.00
C THR A 244 -10.43 2.56 15.40
N LYS A 245 -10.19 2.20 14.13
CA LYS A 245 -10.93 1.15 13.41
C LYS A 245 -10.12 -0.14 13.25
N GLY A 246 -9.04 -0.33 14.01
CA GLY A 246 -8.18 -1.50 13.91
C GLY A 246 -8.92 -2.84 14.11
N ASP A 247 -9.75 -2.94 15.15
CA ASP A 247 -10.52 -4.16 15.42
C ASP A 247 -11.56 -4.44 14.33
N PHE A 248 -12.19 -3.39 13.81
CA PHE A 248 -13.12 -3.48 12.69
C PHE A 248 -12.43 -4.03 11.44
N ILE A 249 -11.27 -3.48 11.08
CA ILE A 249 -10.49 -3.93 9.91
C ILE A 249 -9.98 -5.36 10.10
N ASN A 250 -9.50 -5.72 11.29
CA ASN A 250 -9.13 -7.11 11.60
C ASN A 250 -10.32 -8.07 11.45
N GLY A 251 -11.54 -7.62 11.80
CA GLY A 251 -12.78 -8.35 11.52
C GLY A 251 -13.03 -8.54 10.03
N LEU A 252 -12.83 -7.51 9.21
CA LEU A 252 -12.93 -7.59 7.75
C LEU A 252 -11.90 -8.57 7.17
N ILE A 253 -10.64 -8.48 7.61
CA ILE A 253 -9.54 -9.36 7.19
C ILE A 253 -9.90 -10.82 7.44
N ASN A 254 -10.34 -11.15 8.66
CA ASN A 254 -10.74 -12.50 9.00
C ASN A 254 -11.90 -12.97 8.14
N LYS A 255 -12.89 -12.10 7.90
CA LYS A 255 -14.04 -12.45 7.08
C LYS A 255 -13.65 -12.71 5.63
N VAL A 256 -12.82 -11.85 5.02
CA VAL A 256 -12.28 -12.08 3.67
C VAL A 256 -11.47 -13.38 3.61
N GLN A 257 -10.67 -13.71 4.62
CA GLN A 257 -9.87 -14.94 4.62
C GLN A 257 -10.71 -16.20 4.79
N MET A 258 -11.67 -16.19 5.72
CA MET A 258 -12.45 -17.37 6.09
C MET A 258 -13.64 -17.65 5.16
N THR A 259 -14.07 -16.68 4.36
CA THR A 259 -15.17 -16.92 3.43
C THR A 259 -14.76 -17.87 2.30
N THR A 260 -15.65 -18.80 2.02
CA THR A 260 -15.59 -19.70 0.86
C THR A 260 -16.93 -19.63 0.17
N TYR A 261 -16.94 -19.50 -1.15
CA TYR A 261 -18.17 -19.33 -1.92
C TYR A 261 -18.41 -20.57 -2.76
N THR A 262 -19.66 -21.01 -2.80
CA THR A 262 -20.10 -22.09 -3.69
C THR A 262 -20.67 -21.54 -5.00
N ASP A 263 -21.12 -20.29 -4.98
CA ASP A 263 -21.83 -19.64 -6.06
C ASP A 263 -21.32 -18.21 -6.26
N VAL A 264 -21.30 -17.73 -7.51
CA VAL A 264 -20.71 -16.43 -7.87
C VAL A 264 -21.57 -15.28 -7.35
N GLU A 265 -22.88 -15.50 -7.21
CA GLU A 265 -23.85 -14.56 -6.68
C GLU A 265 -23.60 -14.27 -5.19
N GLN A 266 -23.05 -15.26 -4.46
CA GLN A 266 -22.58 -15.05 -3.09
C GLN A 266 -21.33 -14.16 -3.07
N VAL A 267 -20.44 -14.29 -4.06
CA VAL A 267 -19.28 -13.40 -4.24
C VAL A 267 -19.76 -11.97 -4.47
N LEU A 268 -20.74 -11.75 -5.35
CA LEU A 268 -21.30 -10.41 -5.60
C LEU A 268 -21.84 -9.77 -4.33
N THR A 269 -22.69 -10.50 -3.60
CA THR A 269 -23.32 -10.01 -2.38
C THR A 269 -22.26 -9.69 -1.31
N PHE A 270 -21.21 -10.51 -1.23
CA PHE A 270 -20.11 -10.28 -0.31
C PHE A 270 -19.26 -9.07 -0.71
N VAL A 271 -18.92 -8.92 -1.98
CA VAL A 271 -18.11 -7.80 -2.48
C VAL A 271 -18.86 -6.48 -2.28
N ASP A 272 -20.16 -6.44 -2.56
CA ASP A 272 -20.98 -5.24 -2.28
C ASP A 272 -20.99 -4.88 -0.79
N TRP A 273 -21.11 -5.88 0.08
CA TRP A 273 -21.00 -5.66 1.52
C TRP A 273 -19.60 -5.17 1.91
N LEU A 274 -18.55 -5.78 1.35
CA LEU A 274 -17.16 -5.46 1.65
C LEU A 274 -16.82 -4.02 1.25
N ASP A 275 -17.19 -3.63 0.05
CA ASP A 275 -16.96 -2.27 -0.46
C ASP A 275 -17.74 -1.24 0.35
N GLN A 276 -18.96 -1.57 0.80
CA GLN A 276 -19.71 -0.73 1.73
C GLN A 276 -19.05 -0.63 3.11
N GLN A 277 -18.41 -1.69 3.61
CA GLN A 277 -17.65 -1.60 4.85
C GLN A 277 -16.40 -0.73 4.68
N LEU A 278 -15.70 -0.87 3.55
CA LEU A 278 -14.46 -0.15 3.27
C LEU A 278 -14.70 1.32 2.91
N SER A 279 -15.87 1.67 2.36
CA SER A 279 -16.27 3.05 2.12
C SER A 279 -16.44 3.89 3.39
N THR A 280 -16.43 3.26 4.57
CA THR A 280 -16.43 3.97 5.86
C THR A 280 -15.05 4.50 6.25
N LEU A 281 -13.99 4.09 5.55
CA LEU A 281 -12.62 4.56 5.75
C LEU A 281 -12.39 5.85 4.96
N SER A 282 -11.55 6.73 5.53
CA SER A 282 -11.18 8.00 4.90
C SER A 282 -10.33 7.80 3.64
N ASP A 283 -9.49 6.76 3.66
CA ASP A 283 -8.70 6.28 2.52
C ASP A 283 -8.52 4.77 2.67
N GLU A 284 -9.17 3.98 1.83
CA GLU A 284 -9.07 2.53 1.88
C GLU A 284 -7.61 2.08 1.76
N THR A 285 -6.90 2.51 0.71
CA THR A 285 -5.52 2.08 0.45
C THR A 285 -4.55 2.57 1.52
N GLY A 286 -4.74 3.82 1.96
CA GLY A 286 -3.92 4.45 2.98
C GLY A 286 -4.07 3.81 4.35
N VAL A 287 -5.27 3.35 4.71
CA VAL A 287 -5.55 2.70 5.99
C VAL A 287 -5.19 1.22 5.94
N LEU A 288 -5.60 0.49 4.89
CA LEU A 288 -5.41 -0.96 4.80
C LEU A 288 -3.94 -1.38 4.75
N LYS A 289 -3.04 -0.54 4.24
CA LYS A 289 -1.58 -0.81 4.22
C LYS A 289 -0.97 -1.04 5.61
N HIS A 290 -1.62 -0.55 6.66
CA HIS A 290 -1.16 -0.72 8.04
C HIS A 290 -1.57 -2.05 8.67
N PHE A 291 -2.36 -2.85 7.95
CA PHE A 291 -2.87 -4.14 8.39
C PHE A 291 -2.43 -5.25 7.42
N SER A 292 -2.52 -6.50 7.87
CA SER A 292 -2.25 -7.69 7.03
C SER A 292 -3.42 -7.97 6.07
N TRP A 293 -3.76 -7.00 5.24
CA TRP A 293 -4.88 -7.08 4.31
C TRP A 293 -4.64 -8.20 3.28
N PRO A 294 -5.59 -9.13 3.07
CA PRO A 294 -5.46 -10.21 2.11
C PRO A 294 -5.72 -9.71 0.66
N GLU A 295 -4.88 -8.78 0.20
CA GLU A 295 -5.00 -8.03 -1.06
C GLU A 295 -5.31 -8.96 -2.24
N ARG A 296 -4.48 -9.97 -2.49
CA ARG A 296 -4.69 -10.94 -3.58
C ARG A 296 -6.08 -11.61 -3.56
N LYS A 297 -6.61 -11.92 -2.38
CA LYS A 297 -7.94 -12.57 -2.28
C LYS A 297 -9.05 -11.55 -2.45
N ALA A 298 -8.93 -10.36 -1.84
CA ALA A 298 -9.90 -9.29 -1.98
C ALA A 298 -10.02 -8.84 -3.44
N ASP A 299 -8.89 -8.66 -4.12
CA ASP A 299 -8.84 -8.22 -5.52
C ASP A 299 -9.39 -9.31 -6.44
N ALA A 300 -9.03 -10.58 -6.23
CA ALA A 300 -9.61 -11.68 -7.01
C ALA A 300 -11.13 -11.77 -6.86
N LEU A 301 -11.67 -11.50 -5.66
CA LEU A 301 -13.13 -11.48 -5.45
C LEU A 301 -13.78 -10.30 -6.17
N ARG A 302 -13.17 -9.11 -6.12
CA ARG A 302 -13.66 -7.92 -6.82
C ARG A 302 -13.60 -8.09 -8.33
N GLU A 303 -12.51 -8.65 -8.85
CA GLU A 303 -12.36 -8.94 -10.28
C GLU A 303 -13.41 -9.96 -10.73
N ALA A 304 -13.55 -11.09 -10.03
CA ALA A 304 -14.57 -12.09 -10.34
C ALA A 304 -16.00 -11.52 -10.29
N ALA A 305 -16.29 -10.65 -9.31
CA ALA A 305 -17.57 -9.96 -9.21
C ALA A 305 -17.80 -9.00 -10.38
N PHE A 306 -16.78 -8.23 -10.78
CA PHE A 306 -16.85 -7.31 -11.89
C PHE A 306 -17.05 -8.06 -13.22
N GLU A 307 -16.23 -9.07 -13.50
CA GLU A 307 -16.33 -9.90 -14.71
C GLU A 307 -17.69 -10.59 -14.82
N TYR A 308 -18.20 -11.15 -13.72
CA TYR A 308 -19.52 -11.78 -13.75
C TYR A 308 -20.64 -10.77 -14.02
N ARG A 309 -20.59 -9.57 -13.44
CA ARG A 309 -21.57 -8.51 -13.74
C ARG A 309 -21.52 -8.09 -15.19
N ASP A 310 -20.31 -7.96 -15.75
CA ASP A 310 -20.10 -7.63 -17.16
C ASP A 310 -20.69 -8.72 -18.07
N LEU A 311 -20.37 -9.98 -17.79
CA LEU A 311 -20.92 -11.13 -18.52
C LEU A 311 -22.45 -11.19 -18.41
N LYS A 312 -22.99 -10.98 -17.21
CA LYS A 312 -24.44 -10.95 -16.98
C LYS A 312 -25.11 -9.82 -17.75
N CYS A 313 -24.49 -8.65 -17.82
CA CYS A 313 -24.96 -7.53 -18.62
C CYS A 313 -25.06 -7.92 -20.11
N VAL A 314 -24.00 -8.52 -20.66
CA VAL A 314 -23.99 -9.02 -22.05
C VAL A 314 -25.06 -10.08 -22.29
N VAL A 315 -25.21 -11.05 -21.38
CA VAL A 315 -26.26 -12.08 -21.47
C VAL A 315 -27.66 -11.47 -21.46
N THR A 316 -27.90 -10.45 -20.62
CA THR A 316 -29.18 -9.74 -20.61
C THR A 316 -29.43 -8.95 -21.89
N GLU A 317 -28.40 -8.32 -22.47
CA GLU A 317 -28.51 -7.62 -23.75
C GLU A 317 -28.85 -8.58 -24.88
N ILE A 318 -28.17 -9.75 -24.96
CA ILE A 318 -28.48 -10.80 -25.94
C ILE A 318 -29.90 -11.36 -25.73
N SER A 319 -30.31 -11.58 -24.48
CA SER A 319 -31.65 -12.10 -24.18
C SER A 319 -32.75 -11.11 -24.58
N SER A 320 -32.53 -9.80 -24.37
CA SER A 320 -33.45 -8.76 -24.80
C SER A 320 -33.58 -8.68 -26.33
N LEU A 321 -32.50 -8.96 -27.07
CA LEU A 321 -32.53 -9.00 -28.54
C LEU A 321 -33.38 -10.15 -29.08
N ASN A 322 -33.46 -11.25 -28.34
CA ASN A 322 -34.25 -12.43 -28.71
C ASN A 322 -35.71 -12.34 -28.23
N ALA A 323 -36.01 -11.46 -27.26
CA ALA A 323 -37.34 -11.27 -26.68
C ALA A 323 -38.18 -10.19 -27.38
N ASP A 324 -37.63 -9.49 -28.37
CA ASP A 324 -38.38 -8.57 -29.25
C ASP A 324 -39.25 -9.40 -30.20
N ASP A 325 -40.45 -9.71 -29.73
CA ASP A 325 -41.45 -10.52 -30.39
C ASP A 325 -42.19 -9.73 -31.48
N GLY A 326 -41.59 -9.69 -32.67
CA GLY A 326 -42.38 -9.61 -33.91
C GLY A 326 -42.32 -8.30 -34.70
N SER A 327 -41.50 -7.33 -34.30
CA SER A 327 -41.02 -6.33 -35.28
C SER A 327 -39.75 -6.87 -35.93
N PRO A 328 -39.68 -6.99 -37.28
CA PRO A 328 -38.45 -7.39 -37.93
C PRO A 328 -37.45 -6.24 -37.81
N THR A 329 -36.72 -6.17 -36.69
CA THR A 329 -35.39 -5.61 -36.75
C THR A 329 -34.69 -6.42 -37.84
N SER A 330 -34.33 -5.75 -38.95
CA SER A 330 -33.70 -6.41 -40.09
C SER A 330 -32.62 -7.35 -39.57
N CYS A 331 -32.53 -8.56 -40.10
CA CYS A 331 -31.46 -9.51 -39.75
C CYS A 331 -30.09 -8.81 -39.74
N GLU A 332 -29.90 -7.80 -40.59
CA GLU A 332 -28.73 -6.93 -40.62
C GLU A 332 -28.54 -6.06 -39.36
N ALA A 333 -29.60 -5.53 -38.76
CA ALA A 333 -29.54 -4.79 -37.50
C ALA A 333 -29.13 -5.71 -36.35
N THR A 334 -29.66 -6.93 -36.30
CA THR A 334 -29.28 -7.96 -35.31
C THR A 334 -27.83 -8.40 -35.52
N LEU A 335 -27.43 -8.67 -36.76
CA LEU A 335 -26.04 -9.01 -37.12
C LEU A 335 -25.07 -7.88 -36.79
N ARG A 336 -25.41 -6.62 -37.08
CA ARG A 336 -24.59 -5.45 -36.69
C ARG A 336 -24.45 -5.34 -35.18
N LYS A 337 -25.51 -5.65 -34.43
CA LYS A 337 -25.49 -5.60 -32.95
C LYS A 337 -24.66 -6.74 -32.36
N ILE A 338 -24.77 -7.95 -32.90
CA ILE A 338 -23.91 -9.10 -32.54
C ILE A 338 -22.45 -8.80 -32.87
N SER A 339 -22.15 -8.29 -34.07
CA SER A 339 -20.79 -7.86 -34.46
C SER A 339 -20.25 -6.80 -33.51
N SER A 340 -21.06 -5.81 -33.13
CA SER A 340 -20.64 -4.78 -32.17
C SER A 340 -20.36 -5.33 -30.78
N LEU A 341 -21.10 -6.34 -30.31
CA LEU A 341 -20.83 -6.99 -29.02
C LEU A 341 -19.53 -7.80 -29.06
N LEU A 342 -19.27 -8.51 -30.15
CA LEU A 342 -18.01 -9.24 -30.36
C LEU A 342 -16.81 -8.29 -30.41
N ASP A 343 -16.92 -7.19 -31.16
CA ASP A 343 -15.88 -6.16 -31.23
C ASP A 343 -15.60 -5.55 -29.85
N LYS A 344 -16.64 -5.24 -29.07
CA LYS A 344 -16.48 -4.69 -27.71
C LYS A 344 -15.73 -5.67 -26.80
N TYR A 345 -16.04 -6.96 -26.88
CA TYR A 345 -15.37 -7.99 -26.09
C TYR A 345 -13.90 -8.14 -26.52
N GLU A 346 -13.65 -8.18 -27.83
CA GLU A 346 -12.30 -8.32 -28.39
C GLU A 346 -11.41 -7.11 -28.08
N ILE A 347 -11.95 -5.89 -28.16
CA ILE A 347 -11.24 -4.66 -27.76
C ILE A 347 -10.90 -4.69 -26.27
N LYS A 348 -11.84 -5.10 -25.41
CA LYS A 348 -11.62 -5.16 -23.96
C LYS A 348 -10.53 -6.19 -23.61
N ASN A 349 -10.49 -7.31 -24.33
CA ASN A 349 -9.48 -8.36 -24.15
C ASN A 349 -8.08 -7.99 -24.69
N GLN A 350 -7.96 -6.94 -25.49
CA GLN A 350 -6.67 -6.38 -25.94
C GLN A 350 -6.17 -5.23 -25.06
N LEU A 351 -7.01 -4.70 -24.16
CA LEU A 351 -6.72 -3.59 -23.25
C LEU A 351 -6.51 -4.00 -21.79
N SER A 352 -6.85 -5.25 -21.45
CA SER A 352 -6.50 -5.94 -20.19
C SER A 352 -5.15 -6.63 -20.38
#